data_AF-A0A7Y5ZBX3-F1
#
_entry.id   AF-A0A7Y5ZBX3-F1
#
_cell.length_a   1.000
_cell.length_b   1.000
_cell.length_c   1.000
_cell.angle_alpha   90.00
_cell.angle_beta   90.00
_cell.angle_gamma   90.00
#
_symmetry.space_group_name_H-M   'P 1'
#
loop_
_entity.id
_entity.type
_entity.pdbx_description
1 polymer ?
#
loop_
_entity_poly.entity_id
_entity_poly.type
_entity_poly.pdbx_seq_one_letter_code
_entity_poly.pdbx_strand_id
1 'polypeptide(L)'
;MSESPKVPTFSEAVRRQLYERRVLVLDGPLDDDNGTLIATQLISLAAEDESADISLWIHSPGGSVPAMLAIRDIMHTIPNDVSTLVFGIAYSAGQFLLSAGTKGKRKAFPNSRVLLHQGSAGIAGTAVDIELQADDLRHTRDTVLALIAEDTGQPFPRVFEDSLHDHWYTAEEAREYGFVDTIVRSFDQYRPRATRLAGSGSLIGGDER
;
A
#
# COMPACT_ATOMS: atom_id res chain seq x y z
N MET A 1 37.37 -0.01 10.37
CA MET A 1 36.55 -1.19 10.68
C MET A 1 35.79 -1.52 9.41
N SER A 2 36.06 -2.65 8.77
CA SER A 2 35.37 -3.06 7.55
C SER A 2 33.96 -3.53 7.92
N GLU A 3 32.94 -2.72 7.65
CA GLU A 3 31.57 -3.22 7.69
C GLU A 3 31.40 -4.19 6.52
N SER A 4 31.37 -5.49 6.83
CA SER A 4 30.83 -6.47 5.90
C SER A 4 29.36 -6.13 5.68
N PRO A 5 28.88 -5.99 4.42
CA PRO A 5 27.48 -5.69 4.17
C PRO A 5 26.63 -6.79 4.80
N LYS A 6 25.80 -6.42 5.77
CA LYS A 6 24.92 -7.34 6.48
C LYS A 6 23.86 -7.81 5.48
N VAL A 7 23.81 -9.12 5.23
CA VAL A 7 22.82 -9.70 4.31
C VAL A 7 21.42 -9.35 4.83
N PRO A 8 20.55 -8.73 4.02
CA PRO A 8 19.19 -8.43 4.42
C PRO A 8 18.44 -9.71 4.79
N THR A 9 17.78 -9.72 5.95
CA THR A 9 17.02 -10.88 6.43
C THR A 9 15.71 -11.07 5.67
N PHE A 10 15.15 -9.99 5.10
CA PHE A 10 13.96 -10.03 4.26
C PHE A 10 14.34 -10.26 2.79
N SER A 11 14.53 -11.52 2.41
CA SER A 11 14.97 -11.94 1.08
C SER A 11 13.81 -12.24 0.13
N GLU A 12 14.12 -12.45 -1.15
CA GLU A 12 13.16 -12.93 -2.17
C GLU A 12 12.40 -14.19 -1.70
N ALA A 13 13.10 -15.12 -1.04
CA ALA A 13 12.48 -16.33 -0.51
C ALA A 13 11.41 -16.02 0.55
N VAL A 14 11.63 -15.02 1.42
CA VAL A 14 10.66 -14.58 2.42
C VAL A 14 9.48 -13.86 1.74
N ARG A 15 9.75 -12.99 0.75
CA ARG A 15 8.69 -12.33 -0.03
C ARG A 15 7.81 -13.34 -0.74
N ARG A 16 8.39 -14.38 -1.36
CA ARG A 16 7.64 -15.45 -2.03
C ARG A 16 6.74 -16.22 -1.06
N GLN A 17 7.23 -16.57 0.13
CA GLN A 17 6.41 -17.23 1.16
C GLN A 17 5.19 -16.40 1.58
N LEU A 18 5.33 -15.07 1.62
CA LEU A 18 4.21 -14.16 1.90
C LEU A 18 3.28 -14.02 0.69
N TYR A 19 3.83 -13.91 -0.52
CA TYR A 19 3.06 -13.86 -1.77
C TYR A 19 2.16 -15.10 -1.92
N GLU A 20 2.68 -16.31 -1.66
CA GLU A 20 1.91 -17.57 -1.66
C GLU A 20 0.77 -17.60 -0.62
N ARG A 21 0.81 -16.68 0.36
CA ARG A 21 -0.24 -16.44 1.35
C ARG A 21 -1.07 -15.20 1.05
N ARG A 22 -0.94 -14.65 -0.16
CA ARG A 22 -1.59 -13.44 -0.68
C ARG A 22 -1.23 -12.18 0.10
N VAL A 23 -0.01 -12.12 0.61
CA VAL A 23 0.54 -10.96 1.32
C VAL A 23 1.65 -10.34 0.48
N LEU A 24 1.42 -9.10 0.04
CA LEU A 24 2.41 -8.24 -0.60
C LEU A 24 3.00 -7.30 0.45
N VAL A 25 4.28 -6.95 0.29
CA VAL A 25 5.00 -6.11 1.26
C VAL A 25 5.71 -4.96 0.55
N LEU A 26 5.37 -3.74 0.94
CA LEU A 26 6.09 -2.52 0.62
C LEU A 26 6.94 -2.10 1.83
N ASP A 27 8.23 -2.41 1.78
CA ASP A 27 9.21 -2.26 2.87
C ASP A 27 10.40 -1.37 2.46
N GLY A 28 10.10 -0.11 2.21
CA GLY A 28 11.10 0.87 1.80
C GLY A 28 10.51 1.95 0.89
N PRO A 29 11.36 2.79 0.29
CA PRO A 29 10.93 3.75 -0.71
C PRO A 29 10.19 3.07 -1.86
N LEU A 30 9.10 3.67 -2.33
CA LEU A 30 8.41 3.23 -3.53
C LEU A 30 9.13 3.79 -4.77
N ASP A 31 9.53 2.93 -5.68
CA ASP A 31 10.09 3.32 -6.97
C ASP A 31 9.34 2.62 -8.11
N ASP A 32 9.71 2.88 -9.35
CA ASP A 32 8.99 2.33 -10.50
C ASP A 32 9.22 0.82 -10.66
N ASP A 33 10.34 0.28 -10.17
CA ASP A 33 10.67 -1.15 -10.26
C ASP A 33 9.82 -1.95 -9.26
N ASN A 34 9.92 -1.60 -7.98
CA ASN A 34 9.13 -2.25 -6.94
C ASN A 34 7.63 -1.92 -7.05
N GLY A 35 7.28 -0.75 -7.59
CA GLY A 35 5.91 -0.37 -7.90
C GLY A 35 5.29 -1.25 -8.97
N THR A 36 6.01 -1.47 -10.07
CA THR A 36 5.60 -2.39 -11.15
C THR A 36 5.48 -3.83 -10.63
N LEU A 37 6.39 -4.25 -9.75
CA LEU A 37 6.31 -5.58 -9.11
C LEU A 37 5.03 -5.73 -8.28
N ILE A 38 4.70 -4.79 -7.40
CA ILE A 38 3.49 -4.84 -6.58
C ILE A 38 2.23 -4.84 -7.47
N ALA A 39 2.19 -3.96 -8.47
CA ALA A 39 1.09 -3.86 -9.43
C ALA A 39 0.84 -5.20 -10.15
N THR A 40 1.89 -5.81 -10.70
CA THR A 40 1.78 -7.10 -11.42
C THR A 40 1.46 -8.28 -10.49
N GLN A 41 1.91 -8.24 -9.24
CA GLN A 41 1.56 -9.22 -8.21
C GLN A 41 0.08 -9.15 -7.81
N LEU A 42 -0.50 -7.94 -7.70
CA LEU A 42 -1.94 -7.78 -7.48
C LEU A 42 -2.75 -8.44 -8.60
N ILE A 43 -2.39 -8.18 -9.86
CA ILE A 43 -3.04 -8.78 -11.03
C ILE A 43 -2.90 -10.31 -11.01
N SER A 44 -1.69 -10.81 -10.72
CA SER A 44 -1.43 -12.26 -10.67
C SER A 44 -2.26 -12.95 -9.58
N LEU A 45 -2.29 -12.39 -8.36
CA LEU A 45 -3.10 -12.92 -7.27
C LEU A 45 -4.61 -12.86 -7.57
N ALA A 46 -5.07 -11.82 -8.27
CA ALA A 46 -6.46 -11.71 -8.72
C ALA A 46 -6.82 -12.81 -9.73
N ALA A 47 -5.94 -13.07 -10.71
CA ALA A 47 -6.13 -14.13 -11.70
C ALA A 47 -6.06 -15.54 -11.09
N GLU A 48 -5.29 -15.74 -10.02
CA GLU A 48 -5.19 -17.02 -9.30
C GLU A 48 -6.46 -17.37 -8.50
N ASP A 49 -7.07 -16.38 -7.84
CA ASP A 49 -8.32 -16.53 -7.08
C ASP A 49 -9.01 -15.16 -6.95
N GLU A 50 -10.05 -14.94 -7.75
CA GLU A 50 -10.81 -13.69 -7.81
C GLU A 50 -11.64 -13.40 -6.55
N SER A 51 -11.84 -14.41 -5.67
CA SER A 51 -12.69 -14.30 -4.48
C SER A 51 -11.91 -14.02 -3.20
N ALA A 52 -10.61 -14.35 -3.18
CA ALA A 52 -9.80 -14.27 -1.97
C ALA A 52 -9.17 -12.89 -1.80
N ASP A 53 -9.35 -12.27 -0.62
CA ASP A 53 -8.67 -11.03 -0.26
C ASP A 53 -7.15 -11.09 -0.52
N ILE A 54 -6.59 -9.93 -0.83
CA ILE A 54 -5.14 -9.68 -0.91
C ILE A 54 -4.76 -8.73 0.24
N SER A 55 -3.63 -8.95 0.89
CA SER A 55 -3.11 -8.05 1.92
C SER A 55 -1.89 -7.29 1.41
N LEU A 56 -1.90 -5.97 1.53
CA LEU A 56 -0.75 -5.09 1.31
C LEU A 56 -0.23 -4.58 2.66
N TRP A 57 0.95 -5.05 3.05
CA TRP A 57 1.62 -4.61 4.28
C TRP A 57 2.64 -3.51 3.98
N ILE A 58 2.59 -2.44 4.77
CA ILE A 58 3.26 -1.17 4.47
C ILE A 58 4.22 -0.79 5.62
N HIS A 59 5.47 -0.59 5.24
CA HIS A 59 6.52 0.08 5.99
C HIS A 59 7.31 0.95 5.01
N SER A 60 6.81 2.14 4.68
CA SER A 60 7.34 2.96 3.60
C SER A 60 7.41 4.45 3.95
N PRO A 61 8.53 5.13 3.61
CA PRO A 61 8.62 6.59 3.63
C PRO A 61 7.96 7.24 2.40
N GLY A 62 7.36 6.47 1.49
CA GLY A 62 6.76 6.93 0.25
C GLY A 62 7.72 6.88 -0.94
N GLY A 63 7.40 7.61 -2.02
CA GLY A 63 8.21 7.61 -3.23
C GLY A 63 7.41 7.98 -4.49
N SER A 64 7.55 7.18 -5.54
CA SER A 64 7.02 7.45 -6.89
C SER A 64 5.50 7.65 -6.92
N VAL A 65 5.08 8.83 -7.39
CA VAL A 65 3.67 9.18 -7.60
C VAL A 65 3.02 8.37 -8.73
N PRO A 66 3.66 8.19 -9.91
CA PRO A 66 3.13 7.29 -10.94
C PRO A 66 2.93 5.86 -10.43
N ALA A 67 3.89 5.32 -9.67
CA ALA A 67 3.80 3.96 -9.14
C ALA A 67 2.62 3.80 -8.15
N MET A 68 2.42 4.74 -7.23
CA MET A 68 1.32 4.64 -6.26
C MET A 68 -0.06 4.77 -6.93
N LEU A 69 -0.17 5.62 -7.96
CA LEU A 69 -1.41 5.77 -8.74
C LEU A 69 -1.73 4.47 -9.49
N ALA A 70 -0.74 3.88 -10.17
CA ALA A 70 -0.93 2.61 -10.87
C ALA A 70 -1.34 1.46 -9.93
N ILE A 71 -0.74 1.37 -8.74
CA ILE A 71 -1.11 0.38 -7.72
C ILE A 71 -2.55 0.62 -7.26
N ARG A 72 -2.94 1.86 -6.95
CA ARG A 72 -4.32 2.17 -6.54
C ARG A 72 -5.32 1.82 -7.64
N ASP A 73 -5.06 2.18 -8.89
CA ASP A 73 -5.95 1.87 -10.00
C ASP A 73 -6.18 0.35 -10.12
N ILE A 74 -5.13 -0.45 -9.95
CA ILE A 74 -5.26 -1.90 -9.92
C ILE A 74 -6.07 -2.37 -8.70
N MET A 75 -5.76 -1.86 -7.50
CA MET A 75 -6.50 -2.21 -6.27
C MET A 75 -8.01 -1.95 -6.42
N HIS A 76 -8.43 -0.93 -7.17
CA HIS A 76 -9.83 -0.57 -7.38
C HIS A 76 -10.49 -1.27 -8.58
N THR A 77 -9.72 -1.95 -9.44
CA THR A 77 -10.24 -2.61 -10.66
C THR A 77 -10.25 -4.13 -10.57
N ILE A 78 -9.41 -4.74 -9.72
CA ILE A 78 -9.46 -6.17 -9.45
C ILE A 78 -10.72 -6.54 -8.65
N PRO A 79 -11.26 -7.76 -8.79
CA PRO A 79 -12.47 -8.18 -8.07
C PRO A 79 -12.24 -8.43 -6.57
N ASN A 80 -10.98 -8.48 -6.15
CA ASN A 80 -10.60 -8.81 -4.79
C ASN A 80 -10.64 -7.60 -3.87
N ASP A 81 -11.05 -7.82 -2.63
CA ASP A 81 -10.78 -6.85 -1.57
C ASP A 81 -9.28 -6.79 -1.26
N VAL A 82 -8.73 -5.58 -1.15
CA VAL A 82 -7.35 -5.34 -0.77
C VAL A 82 -7.28 -4.75 0.64
N SER A 83 -6.88 -5.56 1.61
CA SER A 83 -6.64 -5.11 2.99
C SER A 83 -5.27 -4.45 3.10
N THR A 84 -5.20 -3.27 3.70
CA THR A 84 -3.95 -2.56 3.94
C THR A 84 -3.59 -2.59 5.42
N LEU A 85 -2.29 -2.70 5.73
CA LEU A 85 -1.78 -2.71 7.11
C LEU A 85 -0.47 -1.94 7.21
N VAL A 86 -0.43 -0.88 7.99
CA VAL A 86 0.83 -0.24 8.41
C VAL A 86 1.34 -0.86 9.71
N PHE A 87 2.62 -1.28 9.74
CA PHE A 87 3.28 -1.83 10.94
C PHE A 87 4.54 -1.07 11.37
N GLY A 88 4.81 0.07 10.74
CA GLY A 88 5.77 1.06 11.22
C GLY A 88 5.42 2.44 10.70
N ILE A 89 5.80 2.72 9.45
CA ILE A 89 5.54 4.02 8.82
C ILE A 89 4.76 3.85 7.51
N ALA A 90 3.85 4.77 7.24
CA ALA A 90 3.17 4.92 5.96
C ALA A 90 3.11 6.41 5.65
N TYR A 91 4.12 6.91 4.94
CA TYR A 91 4.26 8.34 4.64
C TYR A 91 4.06 8.58 3.15
N SER A 92 3.52 9.74 2.77
CA SER A 92 3.42 10.13 1.35
C SER A 92 2.73 9.03 0.53
N ALA A 93 3.38 8.46 -0.49
CA ALA A 93 2.86 7.31 -1.24
C ALA A 93 2.47 6.10 -0.38
N GLY A 94 3.16 5.84 0.73
CA GLY A 94 2.78 4.81 1.69
C GLY A 94 1.46 5.12 2.41
N GLN A 95 1.22 6.39 2.78
CA GLN A 95 -0.07 6.83 3.32
C GLN A 95 -1.17 6.71 2.27
N PHE A 96 -0.89 7.14 1.04
CA PHE A 96 -1.83 7.10 -0.07
C PHE A 96 -2.34 5.67 -0.32
N LEU A 97 -1.42 4.71 -0.44
CA LEU A 97 -1.75 3.30 -0.62
C LEU A 97 -2.43 2.71 0.62
N LEU A 98 -2.09 3.15 1.83
CA LEU A 98 -2.76 2.73 3.06
C LEU A 98 -4.25 3.09 3.03
N SER A 99 -4.58 4.33 2.66
CA SER A 99 -5.98 4.79 2.60
C SER A 99 -6.79 4.20 1.45
N ALA A 100 -6.12 3.84 0.35
CA ALA A 100 -6.71 3.23 -0.84
C ALA A 100 -7.18 1.77 -0.64
N GLY A 101 -6.84 1.13 0.48
CA GLY A 101 -7.34 -0.21 0.80
C GLY A 101 -8.87 -0.24 0.90
N THR A 102 -9.46 -1.41 0.75
CA THR A 102 -10.92 -1.60 0.87
C THR A 102 -11.41 -1.06 2.22
N LYS A 103 -12.41 -0.16 2.21
CA LYS A 103 -13.01 0.42 3.42
C LYS A 103 -13.48 -0.68 4.37
N GLY A 104 -13.15 -0.53 5.66
CA GLY A 104 -13.36 -1.54 6.70
C GLY A 104 -12.22 -2.56 6.84
N LYS A 105 -11.25 -2.58 5.91
CA LYS A 105 -10.10 -3.51 5.92
C LYS A 105 -8.74 -2.80 6.01
N ARG A 106 -8.71 -1.49 6.31
CA ARG A 106 -7.49 -0.69 6.46
C ARG A 106 -7.05 -0.65 7.92
N LYS A 107 -5.81 -0.99 8.20
CA LYS A 107 -5.34 -1.28 9.57
C LYS A 107 -4.04 -0.58 9.90
N ALA A 108 -3.87 -0.25 11.18
CA ALA A 108 -2.61 0.25 11.73
C ALA A 108 -2.26 -0.47 13.03
N PHE A 109 -0.97 -0.71 13.27
CA PHE A 109 -0.51 -1.07 14.62
C PHE A 109 -0.53 0.16 15.54
N PRO A 110 -0.61 -0.02 16.88
CA PRO A 110 -0.77 1.08 17.82
C PRO A 110 0.33 2.15 17.77
N ASN A 111 1.55 1.77 17.40
CA ASN A 111 2.71 2.66 17.32
C ASN A 111 3.05 3.09 15.89
N SER A 112 2.18 2.77 14.92
CA SER A 112 2.40 3.18 13.55
C SER A 112 2.21 4.68 13.38
N ARG A 113 2.95 5.25 12.42
CA ARG A 113 2.86 6.65 12.05
C ARG A 113 2.44 6.78 10.59
N VAL A 114 1.53 7.73 10.36
CA VAL A 114 1.08 8.11 9.02
C VAL A 114 1.50 9.55 8.78
N LEU A 115 1.88 9.91 7.55
CA LEU A 115 2.24 11.28 7.19
C LEU A 115 1.59 11.66 5.86
N LEU A 116 0.92 12.82 5.88
CA LEU A 116 0.43 13.53 4.72
C LEU A 116 1.33 14.76 4.48
N HIS A 117 1.70 15.01 3.23
CA HIS A 117 2.40 16.21 2.78
C HIS A 117 2.22 16.37 1.26
N GLN A 118 2.47 17.57 0.74
CA GLN A 118 2.63 17.78 -0.69
C GLN A 118 4.02 17.28 -1.09
N GLY A 119 4.04 16.22 -1.90
CA GLY A 119 5.30 15.65 -2.40
C GLY A 119 6.21 16.70 -3.04
N SER A 120 7.52 16.48 -2.98
CA SER A 120 8.51 17.38 -3.57
C SER A 120 8.66 17.16 -5.08
N ALA A 121 8.74 18.24 -5.86
CA ALA A 121 9.11 18.20 -7.27
C ALA A 121 10.06 19.36 -7.63
N GLY A 122 10.98 19.12 -8.57
CA GLY A 122 11.86 20.14 -9.13
C GLY A 122 11.41 20.56 -10.52
N ILE A 123 11.52 21.85 -10.85
CA ILE A 123 11.21 22.41 -12.17
C ILE A 123 12.39 23.21 -12.72
N ALA A 124 12.64 23.15 -14.03
CA ALA A 124 13.72 23.88 -14.69
C ALA A 124 13.48 24.01 -16.21
N GLY A 125 14.05 25.05 -16.84
CA GLY A 125 14.00 25.25 -18.30
C GLY A 125 13.71 26.69 -18.70
N THR A 126 13.23 26.88 -19.92
CA THR A 126 12.72 28.19 -20.38
C THR A 126 11.44 28.56 -19.62
N ALA A 127 10.98 29.82 -19.74
CA ALA A 127 9.73 30.25 -19.11
C ALA A 127 8.53 29.38 -19.51
N VAL A 128 8.48 28.94 -20.77
CA VAL A 128 7.43 28.04 -21.29
C VAL A 128 7.56 26.65 -20.68
N ASP A 129 8.78 26.11 -20.55
CA ASP A 129 9.01 24.80 -19.92
C ASP A 129 8.60 24.81 -18.44
N ILE A 130 8.90 25.91 -17.73
CA ILE A 130 8.53 26.12 -16.33
C ILE A 130 7.01 26.17 -16.17
N GLU A 131 6.30 26.90 -17.05
CA GLU A 131 4.84 27.00 -17.02
C GLU A 131 4.18 25.63 -17.25
N LEU A 132 4.62 24.89 -18.27
CA LEU A 132 4.11 23.54 -18.58
C LEU A 132 4.36 22.56 -17.42
N GLN A 133 5.56 22.54 -16.85
CA GLN A 133 5.87 21.68 -15.71
C GLN A 133 5.06 22.06 -14.47
N ALA A 134 4.85 23.35 -14.22
CA ALA A 134 4.04 23.80 -13.09
C ALA A 134 2.57 23.41 -13.22
N ASP A 135 2.01 23.45 -14.43
CA ASP A 135 0.65 23.01 -14.72
C ASP A 135 0.48 21.50 -14.49
N ASP A 136 1.41 20.68 -14.98
CA ASP A 136 1.40 19.23 -14.78
C ASP A 136 1.55 18.84 -13.30
N LEU A 137 2.42 19.52 -12.55
CA LEU A 137 2.56 19.32 -11.11
C LEU A 137 1.28 19.70 -10.34
N ARG A 138 0.61 20.79 -10.74
CA ARG A 138 -0.68 21.16 -10.13
C ARG A 138 -1.75 20.13 -10.42
N HIS A 139 -1.83 19.63 -11.66
CA HIS A 139 -2.77 18.57 -12.03
C HIS A 139 -2.52 17.28 -11.22
N THR A 140 -1.26 16.85 -11.13
CA THR A 140 -0.86 15.66 -10.37
C THR A 140 -1.20 15.81 -8.88
N ARG A 141 -0.85 16.95 -8.27
CA ARG A 141 -1.18 17.26 -6.88
C ARG A 141 -2.70 17.19 -6.65
N ASP A 142 -3.48 17.89 -7.48
CA ASP A 142 -4.93 17.97 -7.31
C ASP A 142 -5.61 16.60 -7.46
N THR A 143 -5.09 15.77 -8.38
CA THR A 143 -5.51 14.38 -8.55
C THR A 143 -5.26 13.58 -7.27
N VAL A 144 -4.02 13.59 -6.77
CA VAL A 144 -3.65 12.84 -5.55
C VAL A 144 -4.48 13.28 -4.34
N LEU A 145 -4.64 14.58 -4.12
CA LEU A 145 -5.39 15.09 -2.97
C LEU A 145 -6.90 14.79 -3.09
N ALA A 146 -7.46 14.80 -4.31
CA ALA A 146 -8.85 14.39 -4.55
C ALA A 146 -9.08 12.91 -4.22
N LEU A 147 -8.15 12.03 -4.62
CA LEU A 147 -8.22 10.60 -4.29
C LEU A 147 -8.06 10.35 -2.79
N ILE A 148 -7.16 11.07 -2.11
CA ILE A 148 -7.04 11.00 -0.64
C ILE A 148 -8.34 11.45 0.03
N ALA A 149 -8.97 12.53 -0.44
CA ALA A 149 -10.27 12.98 0.06
C ALA A 149 -11.37 11.91 -0.14
N GLU A 150 -11.43 11.26 -1.31
CA GLU A 150 -12.36 10.15 -1.58
C GLU A 150 -12.16 8.96 -0.63
N ASP A 151 -10.91 8.54 -0.47
CA ASP A 151 -10.54 7.36 0.30
C ASP A 151 -10.73 7.57 1.81
N THR A 152 -10.41 8.77 2.30
CA THR A 152 -10.55 9.13 3.73
C THR A 152 -11.96 9.60 4.10
N GLY A 153 -12.72 10.13 3.13
CA GLY A 153 -14.00 10.80 3.38
C GLY A 153 -13.85 12.24 3.91
N GLN A 154 -12.63 12.79 3.97
CA GLN A 154 -12.41 14.19 4.33
C GLN A 154 -12.77 15.11 3.16
N PRO A 155 -13.25 16.34 3.43
CA PRO A 155 -13.49 17.31 2.37
C PRO A 155 -12.14 17.74 1.75
N PHE A 156 -12.10 17.88 0.42
CA PHE A 156 -10.89 18.26 -0.31
C PHE A 156 -10.15 19.48 0.27
N PRO A 157 -10.82 20.59 0.66
CA PRO A 157 -10.13 21.74 1.26
C PRO A 157 -9.36 21.41 2.53
N ARG A 158 -9.84 20.46 3.34
CA ARG A 158 -9.13 20.00 4.54
C ARG A 158 -7.88 19.22 4.17
N VAL A 159 -8.01 18.26 3.26
CA VAL A 159 -6.87 17.47 2.77
C VAL A 159 -5.81 18.36 2.13
N PHE A 160 -6.24 19.38 1.39
CA PHE A 160 -5.34 20.37 0.80
C PHE A 160 -4.56 21.14 1.88
N GLU A 161 -5.25 21.71 2.87
CA GLU A 161 -4.62 22.46 3.96
C GLU A 161 -3.65 21.58 4.77
N ASP A 162 -4.10 20.39 5.16
CA ASP A 162 -3.32 19.42 5.94
C ASP A 162 -2.11 18.87 5.16
N SER A 163 -2.08 19.03 3.82
CA SER A 163 -0.95 18.65 2.97
C SER A 163 0.12 19.74 2.81
N LEU A 164 -0.17 21.01 3.13
CA LEU A 164 0.75 22.13 2.86
C LEU A 164 2.09 22.01 3.62
N HIS A 165 2.10 21.28 4.72
CA HIS A 165 3.27 20.97 5.51
C HIS A 165 3.25 19.50 5.90
N ASP A 166 4.38 18.97 6.35
CA ASP A 166 4.41 17.64 6.93
C ASP A 166 3.45 17.54 8.11
N HIS A 167 2.42 16.72 7.96
CA HIS A 167 1.44 16.46 9.00
C HIS A 167 1.50 14.99 9.40
N TRP A 168 2.05 14.72 10.59
CA TRP A 168 2.12 13.38 11.13
C TRP A 168 0.88 13.05 11.97
N TYR A 169 0.44 11.80 11.83
CA TYR A 169 -0.65 11.21 12.58
C TYR A 169 -0.13 10.01 13.36
N THR A 170 -0.56 9.91 14.62
CA THR A 170 -0.54 8.66 15.39
C THR A 170 -1.54 7.67 14.79
N ALA A 171 -1.51 6.41 15.22
CA ALA A 171 -2.44 5.40 14.72
C ALA A 171 -3.92 5.78 15.00
N GLU A 172 -4.21 6.31 16.19
CA GLU A 172 -5.58 6.74 16.56
C GLU A 172 -6.01 7.98 15.75
N GLU A 173 -5.15 8.99 15.61
CA GLU A 173 -5.43 10.16 14.75
C GLU A 173 -5.62 9.75 13.28
N ALA A 174 -4.85 8.77 12.79
CA ALA A 174 -5.00 8.26 11.44
C ALA A 174 -6.34 7.54 11.23
N ARG A 175 -6.85 6.87 12.26
CA ARG A 175 -8.21 6.28 12.24
C ARG A 175 -9.28 7.37 12.24
N GLU A 176 -9.14 8.37 13.09
CA GLU A 176 -10.08 9.50 13.18
C GLU A 176 -10.11 10.33 11.89
N TYR A 177 -8.95 10.48 11.23
CA TYR A 177 -8.85 11.15 9.94
C TYR A 177 -9.47 10.32 8.80
N GLY A 178 -9.51 8.99 8.94
CA GLY A 178 -10.07 8.07 7.94
C GLY A 178 -9.03 7.39 7.04
N PHE A 179 -7.73 7.48 7.36
CA PHE A 179 -6.69 6.72 6.64
C PHE A 179 -6.77 5.22 6.91
N VAL A 180 -7.21 4.84 8.11
CA VAL A 180 -7.40 3.45 8.53
C VAL A 180 -8.72 3.28 9.25
N ASP A 181 -9.21 2.04 9.33
CA ASP A 181 -10.47 1.69 9.98
C ASP A 181 -10.25 1.07 11.37
N THR A 182 -9.17 0.30 11.54
CA THR A 182 -8.94 -0.51 12.74
C THR A 182 -7.52 -0.38 13.28
N ILE A 183 -7.41 -0.24 14.60
CA ILE A 183 -6.13 -0.38 15.31
C ILE A 183 -5.97 -1.84 15.74
N VAL A 184 -4.87 -2.46 15.31
CA VAL A 184 -4.59 -3.88 15.57
C VAL A 184 -4.27 -4.11 17.04
N ARG A 185 -4.94 -5.09 17.65
CA ARG A 185 -4.75 -5.50 19.06
C ARG A 185 -4.50 -6.99 19.24
N SER A 186 -4.68 -7.82 18.20
CA SER A 186 -4.43 -9.26 18.26
C SER A 186 -3.93 -9.82 16.92
N PHE A 187 -3.31 -11.00 16.98
CA PHE A 187 -2.74 -11.67 15.80
C PHE A 187 -3.78 -12.02 14.74
N ASP A 188 -4.97 -12.45 15.16
CA ASP A 188 -6.03 -12.88 14.23
C ASP A 188 -6.51 -11.76 13.29
N GLN A 189 -6.30 -10.50 13.66
CA GLN A 189 -6.68 -9.35 12.83
C GLN A 189 -5.78 -9.15 11.60
N TYR A 190 -4.58 -9.73 11.59
CA TYR A 190 -3.63 -9.58 10.47
C TYR A 190 -2.96 -10.90 10.06
N ARG A 191 -3.43 -12.03 10.58
CA ARG A 191 -2.88 -13.35 10.29
C ARG A 191 -2.94 -13.64 8.78
N PRO A 192 -1.80 -13.90 8.11
CA PRO A 192 -1.79 -14.35 6.72
C PRO A 192 -2.63 -15.61 6.55
N ARG A 193 -3.35 -15.71 5.43
CA ARG A 193 -4.13 -16.92 5.12
C ARG A 193 -3.18 -18.12 5.01
N ALA A 194 -3.68 -19.28 5.44
CA ALA A 194 -2.99 -20.52 5.15
C ALA A 194 -3.02 -20.75 3.63
N THR A 195 -1.87 -21.08 3.05
CA THR A 195 -1.79 -21.48 1.64
C THR A 195 -2.75 -22.66 1.43
N ARG A 196 -3.63 -22.59 0.43
CA ARG A 196 -4.33 -23.79 -0.03
C ARG A 196 -3.24 -24.70 -0.60
N LEU A 197 -2.87 -25.75 0.14
CA LEU A 197 -2.10 -26.84 -0.43
C LEU A 197 -2.91 -27.36 -1.61
N ALA A 198 -2.39 -27.19 -2.83
CA ALA A 198 -2.95 -27.82 -4.01
C ALA A 198 -2.94 -29.34 -3.77
N GLY A 199 -4.11 -29.90 -3.51
CA GLY A 199 -4.37 -31.34 -3.50
C GLY A 199 -3.65 -32.15 -2.42
N SER A 200 -4.17 -32.17 -1.19
CA SER A 200 -4.29 -33.47 -0.52
C SER A 200 -5.44 -34.22 -1.20
N GLY A 201 -5.13 -34.84 -2.34
CA GLY A 201 -5.98 -35.89 -2.87
C GLY A 201 -6.23 -36.88 -1.74
N SER A 202 -7.51 -37.07 -1.40
CA SER A 202 -7.95 -38.18 -0.58
C SER A 202 -7.53 -39.46 -1.31
N LEU A 203 -6.37 -39.99 -0.94
CA LEU A 203 -6.13 -41.41 -0.99
C LEU A 203 -6.74 -41.99 0.29
N ILE A 204 -7.37 -43.15 0.11
CA ILE A 204 -7.74 -44.18 1.09
C ILE A 204 -9.24 -44.26 1.44
N GLY A 205 -9.84 -45.33 0.91
CA GLY A 205 -11.00 -46.05 1.45
C GLY A 205 -12.02 -46.36 0.35
N GLY A 206 -12.11 -47.55 -0.22
CA GLY A 206 -11.61 -48.87 0.12
C GLY A 206 -12.39 -49.89 -0.72
N ASP A 207 -11.74 -51.01 -0.95
CA ASP A 207 -12.11 -52.13 -1.82
C ASP A 207 -13.37 -52.90 -1.37
N GLU A 208 -13.91 -53.67 -2.32
CA GLU A 208 -14.73 -54.90 -2.18
C GLU A 208 -16.09 -54.86 -1.45
N ARG A 209 -17.19 -54.83 -2.24
CA ARG A 209 -18.04 -56.01 -2.52
C ARG A 209 -19.11 -55.74 -3.57
#